data_AF-A0A931VQM8-F1
#
_entry.id   AF-A0A931VQM8-F1
#
_cell.length_a   1.000
_cell.length_b   1.000
_cell.length_c   1.000
_cell.angle_alpha   90.00
_cell.angle_beta   90.00
_cell.angle_gamma   90.00
#
_symmetry.space_group_name_H-M   'P 1'
#
loop_
_entity.id
_entity.type
_entity.pdbx_description
1 polymer ?
#
loop_
_entity_poly.entity_id
_entity_poly.type
_entity_poly.pdbx_seq_one_letter_code
_entity_poly.pdbx_strand_id
1 'polypeptide(L)'
;LGAILIQGIASAVYIGVEAGAGPRDSLMLSIKRTTGLAVGWARGAIELSVVLVGWLLGGPAGIGTVAFALLIGPAVQTSFKIFHVHPHEPIVAEEGLD
;
A
#
# COMPACT_ATOMS: atom_id res chain seq x y z
N LEU A 1 16.00 2.49 7.45
CA LEU A 1 15.68 3.27 6.23
C LEU A 1 15.82 2.44 4.96
N GLY A 2 16.99 1.83 4.68
CA GLY A 2 17.17 0.98 3.50
C GLY A 2 16.11 -0.12 3.32
N ALA A 3 15.73 -0.80 4.42
CA ALA A 3 14.66 -1.79 4.39
C ALA A 3 13.30 -1.26 3.90
N ILE A 4 12.96 0.00 4.23
CA ILE A 4 11.69 0.63 3.81
C ILE A 4 11.70 0.86 2.29
N LEU A 5 12.83 1.32 1.76
CA LEU A 5 13.00 1.54 0.33
C LEU A 5 12.96 0.22 -0.44
N ILE A 6 13.70 -0.79 0.04
CA ILE A 6 13.70 -2.13 -0.54
C ILE A 6 12.29 -2.72 -0.52
N GLN A 7 11.55 -2.57 0.56
CA GLN A 7 10.17 -3.05 0.65
C GLN A 7 9.28 -2.37 -0.39
N GLY A 8 9.38 -1.05 -0.57
CA GLY A 8 8.62 -0.33 -1.59
C GLY A 8 8.96 -0.78 -3.02
N ILE A 9 10.25 -0.99 -3.31
CA ILE A 9 10.71 -1.55 -4.60
C ILE A 9 10.14 -2.95 -4.80
N ALA A 10 10.26 -3.83 -3.80
CA ALA A 10 9.74 -5.18 -3.87
C ALA A 10 8.23 -5.17 -4.15
N SER A 11 7.45 -4.35 -3.44
CA SER A 11 6.00 -4.19 -3.69
C SER A 11 5.70 -3.77 -5.12
N ALA A 12 6.44 -2.80 -5.66
CA ALA A 12 6.24 -2.38 -7.05
C ALA A 12 6.58 -3.49 -8.05
N VAL A 13 7.71 -4.19 -7.86
CA VAL A 13 8.14 -5.26 -8.76
C VAL A 13 7.16 -6.42 -8.76
N TYR A 14 6.80 -6.96 -7.59
CA TYR A 14 5.97 -8.16 -7.54
C TYR A 14 4.51 -7.87 -7.97
N ILE A 15 3.97 -6.70 -7.63
CA ILE A 15 2.63 -6.29 -8.07
C ILE A 15 2.65 -5.96 -9.57
N GLY A 16 3.72 -5.33 -10.06
CA GLY A 16 3.88 -4.97 -11.46
C GLY A 16 3.99 -6.16 -12.40
N VAL A 17 4.45 -7.32 -11.92
CA VAL A 17 4.44 -8.58 -12.68
C VAL A 17 3.20 -9.44 -12.42
N GLU A 18 2.17 -8.87 -11.80
CA GLU A 18 0.88 -9.52 -11.53
C GLU A 18 1.00 -10.80 -10.68
N ALA A 19 2.02 -10.91 -9.82
CA ALA A 19 2.23 -12.08 -8.96
C ALA A 19 1.19 -12.22 -7.82
N GLY A 20 0.18 -11.35 -7.78
CA GLY A 20 -0.89 -11.33 -6.78
C GLY A 20 -0.50 -10.59 -5.50
N ALA A 21 -1.33 -9.61 -5.09
CA ALA A 21 -1.08 -8.76 -3.92
C ALA A 21 -1.39 -9.46 -2.59
N GLY A 22 -0.44 -9.40 -1.64
CA GLY A 22 -0.68 -9.88 -0.27
C GLY A 22 -1.76 -9.06 0.46
N PRO A 23 -2.33 -9.52 1.61
CA PRO A 23 -3.52 -8.91 2.22
C PRO A 23 -3.40 -7.40 2.52
N ARG A 24 -2.23 -6.97 2.98
CA ARG A 24 -1.92 -5.57 3.32
C ARG A 24 -1.80 -4.68 2.08
N ASP A 25 -1.24 -5.21 1.00
CA ASP A 25 -1.09 -4.51 -0.28
C ASP A 25 -2.42 -4.53 -1.03
N SER A 26 -3.17 -5.63 -0.97
CA SER A 26 -4.55 -5.73 -1.46
C SER A 26 -5.44 -4.69 -0.80
N LEU A 27 -5.36 -4.47 0.52
CA LEU A 27 -6.10 -3.40 1.18
C LEU A 27 -5.72 -2.01 0.65
N MET A 28 -4.43 -1.75 0.44
CA MET A 28 -3.95 -0.51 -0.18
C MET A 28 -4.53 -0.32 -1.60
N LEU A 29 -4.50 -1.38 -2.43
CA LEU A 29 -5.02 -1.35 -3.80
C LEU A 29 -6.55 -1.18 -3.80
N SER A 30 -7.26 -1.84 -2.89
CA SER A 30 -8.71 -1.68 -2.71
C SER A 30 -9.06 -0.26 -2.31
N ILE A 31 -8.34 0.37 -1.37
CA ILE A 31 -8.57 1.78 -1.00
C ILE A 31 -8.32 2.70 -2.20
N LYS A 32 -7.24 2.50 -2.96
CA LYS A 32 -6.99 3.26 -4.21
C LYS A 32 -8.18 3.12 -5.17
N ARG A 33 -8.69 1.90 -5.35
CA ARG A 33 -9.80 1.60 -6.25
C ARG A 33 -11.13 2.21 -5.80
N THR A 34 -11.46 2.16 -4.50
CA THR A 34 -12.76 2.62 -3.99
C THR A 34 -12.79 4.12 -3.70
N THR A 35 -11.67 4.72 -3.31
CA THR A 35 -11.61 6.14 -2.89
C THR A 35 -10.89 7.04 -3.89
N GLY A 36 -10.15 6.48 -4.85
CA GLY A 36 -9.30 7.23 -5.79
C GLY A 36 -7.98 7.73 -5.19
N LEU A 37 -7.78 7.63 -3.87
CA LEU A 37 -6.57 8.09 -3.16
C LEU A 37 -5.30 7.45 -3.74
N ALA A 38 -4.22 8.23 -3.89
CA ALA A 38 -2.95 7.69 -4.37
C ALA A 38 -2.45 6.52 -3.50
N VAL A 39 -1.80 5.52 -4.12
CA VAL A 39 -1.36 4.28 -3.43
C VAL A 39 -0.47 4.58 -2.21
N GLY A 40 0.37 5.62 -2.27
CA GLY A 40 1.18 6.03 -1.13
C GLY A 40 0.37 6.54 0.06
N TRP A 41 -0.69 7.31 -0.20
CA TRP A 41 -1.58 7.82 0.85
C TRP A 41 -2.40 6.70 1.47
N ALA A 42 -2.96 5.81 0.63
CA ALA A 42 -3.64 4.61 1.10
C ALA A 42 -2.73 3.76 2.00
N ARG A 43 -1.49 3.53 1.58
CA ARG A 43 -0.50 2.77 2.32
C ARG A 43 -0.11 3.42 3.65
N GLY A 44 0.18 4.72 3.64
CA GLY A 44 0.51 5.46 4.84
C GLY A 44 -0.64 5.47 5.85
N ALA A 45 -1.87 5.68 5.38
CA ALA A 45 -3.06 5.65 6.23
C ALA A 45 -3.23 4.31 6.94
N ILE A 46 -3.10 3.18 6.22
CA ILE A 46 -3.18 1.84 6.82
C ILE A 46 -2.16 1.68 7.94
N GLU A 47 -0.87 1.99 7.71
CA GLU A 47 0.15 1.82 8.74
C GLU A 47 -0.07 2.73 9.94
N LEU A 48 -0.39 3.99 9.69
CA LEU A 48 -0.62 4.95 10.76
C LEU A 48 -1.81 4.53 11.63
N SER A 49 -2.89 4.03 11.01
CA SER A 49 -4.04 3.49 11.74
C SER A 49 -3.66 2.26 12.56
N VAL A 50 -2.94 1.29 11.99
CA VAL A 50 -2.53 0.07 12.70
C VAL A 50 -1.59 0.40 13.86
N VAL A 51 -0.60 1.28 13.65
CA VAL A 51 0.33 1.71 14.69
C VAL A 51 -0.39 2.45 15.79
N LEU A 52 -1.29 3.37 15.45
CA LEU A 52 -2.08 4.12 16.42
C LEU A 52 -2.95 3.19 17.27
N VAL A 53 -3.71 2.30 16.64
CA VAL A 53 -4.56 1.33 17.36
C VAL A 53 -3.71 0.41 18.23
N GLY A 54 -2.62 -0.14 17.69
CA GLY A 54 -1.72 -1.01 18.45
C GLY A 54 -1.12 -0.30 19.66
N TRP A 55 -0.74 0.97 19.52
CA TRP A 55 -0.20 1.76 20.62
C TRP A 55 -1.26 2.08 21.68
N LEU A 56 -2.48 2.44 21.28
CA LEU A 56 -3.59 2.67 22.20
C LEU A 56 -3.98 1.42 23.00
N LEU A 57 -3.77 0.23 22.42
CA LEU A 57 -3.97 -1.06 23.10
C LEU A 57 -2.79 -1.45 24.02
N GLY A 58 -1.80 -0.58 24.21
CA GLY A 58 -0.63 -0.82 25.06
C GLY A 58 0.55 -1.48 24.35
N GLY A 59 0.51 -1.59 23.02
CA GLY A 59 1.60 -2.13 22.21
C GLY A 59 2.79 -1.16 22.10
N PRO A 60 4.03 -1.67 21.95
CA PRO A 60 5.22 -0.82 21.83
C PRO A 60 5.28 -0.10 20.47
N ALA A 61 5.44 1.23 20.49
CA ALA A 61 5.68 2.04 19.30
C ALA A 61 7.08 2.68 19.37
N GLY A 62 8.06 2.00 18.78
CA GLY A 62 9.45 2.47 18.73
C GLY A 62 9.73 3.40 17.54
N ILE A 63 10.92 4.00 17.53
CA ILE A 63 11.37 4.91 16.45
C ILE A 63 11.30 4.21 15.08
N GLY A 64 11.67 2.93 15.01
CA GLY A 64 11.59 2.15 13.77
C GLY A 64 10.16 1.99 13.25
N THR A 65 9.19 1.77 14.15
CA THR A 65 7.77 1.63 13.82
C THR A 65 7.21 2.94 13.27
N VAL A 66 7.50 4.06 13.94
CA VAL A 66 7.06 5.39 13.50
C VAL A 66 7.71 5.75 12.17
N ALA A 67 9.02 5.52 12.01
CA ALA A 67 9.73 5.77 10.75
C ALA A 67 9.15 4.90 9.62
N PHE A 68 8.82 3.64 9.88
CA PHE A 68 8.19 2.76 8.90
C PHE A 68 6.81 3.29 8.48
N ALA A 69 5.93 3.60 9.43
CA ALA A 69 4.57 4.05 9.15
C ALA A 69 4.53 5.36 8.33
N LEU A 70 5.45 6.28 8.61
CA LEU A 70 5.53 7.56 7.89
C LEU A 70 6.16 7.42 6.50
N LEU A 71 7.15 6.55 6.33
CA LEU A 71 7.99 6.52 5.11
C LEU A 71 7.57 5.45 4.10
N ILE A 72 6.85 4.40 4.50
CA ILE A 72 6.50 3.33 3.58
C ILE A 72 5.53 3.78 2.48
N GLY A 73 4.63 4.72 2.77
CA GLY A 73 3.71 5.29 1.78
C GLY A 73 4.47 5.99 0.63
N PRO A 74 5.30 7.00 0.93
CA PRO A 74 6.16 7.64 -0.06
C PRO A 74 7.09 6.66 -0.80
N ALA A 75 7.67 5.68 -0.10
CA ALA A 75 8.54 4.68 -0.71
C ALA A 75 7.80 3.84 -1.75
N VAL A 76 6.63 3.27 -1.40
CA VAL A 76 5.79 2.50 -2.34
C VAL A 76 5.33 3.37 -3.51
N GLN A 77 4.87 4.60 -3.23
CA GLN A 77 4.41 5.52 -4.27
C GLN A 77 5.50 5.86 -5.28
N THR A 78 6.74 6.04 -4.81
CA THR A 78 7.89 6.36 -5.65
C THR A 78 8.28 5.15 -6.48
N SER A 79 8.35 3.96 -5.87
CA SER A 79 8.62 2.72 -6.61
C SER A 79 7.57 2.43 -7.67
N PHE A 80 6.28 2.56 -7.37
CA PHE A 80 5.21 2.38 -8.36
C PHE A 80 5.35 3.34 -9.56
N LYS A 81 5.76 4.59 -9.31
CA LYS A 81 6.03 5.55 -10.39
C LYS A 81 7.25 5.17 -11.22
N ILE A 82 8.35 4.78 -10.58
CA ILE A 82 9.60 4.38 -11.26
C ILE A 82 9.36 3.17 -12.17
N PHE A 83 8.61 2.18 -11.69
CA PHE A 83 8.34 0.94 -12.42
C PHE A 83 7.05 1.01 -13.27
N HIS A 84 6.41 2.17 -13.38
CA HIS A 84 5.16 2.37 -14.14
C HIS A 84 4.08 1.33 -13.82
N VAL A 85 3.93 1.01 -12.53
CA VAL A 85 2.96 0.01 -12.08
C VAL A 85 1.57 0.61 -12.10
N HIS A 86 0.69 0.02 -12.90
CA HIS A 86 -0.74 0.36 -12.95
C HIS A 86 -1.53 -0.67 -12.13
N PRO A 87 -2.12 -0.28 -10.99
CA PRO A 87 -3.09 -1.11 -10.31
C PRO A 87 -4.23 -1.47 -11.26
N HIS A 88 -4.56 -2.76 -11.37
CA HIS A 88 -5.60 -3.24 -12.27
C HIS A 88 -6.92 -2.51 -11.99
N GLU A 89 -7.44 -1.79 -12.98
CA GLU A 89 -8.78 -1.24 -12.94
C GLU A 89 -9.80 -2.40 -13.04
N PRO A 90 -10.96 -2.29 -12.39
CA PRO A 90 -11.97 -3.32 -12.50
C PRO A 90 -12.38 -3.55 -13.95
N ILE A 91 -12.47 -4.83 -14.33
CA ILE A 91 -13.47 -5.25 -15.29
C ILE A 91 -14.81 -4.85 -14.66
N VAL A 92 -15.40 -3.78 -15.15
CA VAL A 92 -16.84 -3.57 -14.97
C VAL A 92 -17.42 -4.81 -15.62
N ALA A 93 -17.93 -5.74 -14.82
CA ALA A 93 -18.81 -6.75 -15.39
C ALA A 93 -19.91 -5.93 -16.05
N GLU A 94 -19.95 -5.88 -17.38
CA GLU A 94 -21.16 -5.50 -18.08
C GLU A 94 -22.25 -6.34 -17.42
N GLU A 95 -23.10 -5.68 -16.64
CA GLU A 95 -24.31 -6.28 -16.15
C GLU A 95 -25.00 -6.83 -17.39
N GLY A 96 -25.09 -8.16 -17.46
CA GLY A 96 -25.87 -8.85 -18.47
C GLY A 96 -27.25 -8.22 -18.51
N LEU A 97 -27.52 -7.50 -19.59
CA LEU A 97 -28.82 -7.04 -20.03
C LEU A 97 -28.95 -7.45 -21.50
N ASP A 98 -29.02 -8.75 -21.70
CA ASP A 98 -29.62 -9.44 -22.84
C ASP A 98 -30.86 -10.22 -22.37
#